data_AF-A0A166JHT0-F1
#
_entry.id   AF-A0A166JHT0-F1
#
_cell.length_a   1.000
_cell.length_b   1.000
_cell.length_c   1.000
_cell.angle_alpha   90.00
_cell.angle_beta   90.00
_cell.angle_gamma   90.00
#
_symmetry.space_group_name_H-M   'P 1'
#
loop_
_entity.id
_entity.type
_entity.pdbx_description
1 polymer ?
#
loop_
_entity_poly.entity_id
_entity_poly.type
_entity_poly.pdbx_seq_one_letter_code
_entity_poly.pdbx_strand_id
1 'polypeptide(L)'
;MLRYKLPSCKKSLPLLITINLSTIFLLPLSPSLAETSPVPSPSDAPLELVLLTQPNGAVTTANTINPEGLTTPSLWWEKENSENKLLDNWIGYPANEQEPARVDLIVNQQIWSLLDYLERYDFVNRLGSSARKDGYNVRVFNYQQNLLATYTCNFVTSPTSCRIQINTQNRLGLLRSF
;
A
#
# COMPACT_ATOMS: atom_id res chain seq x y z
N MET A 1 -10.88 -89.79 -24.22
CA MET A 1 -12.09 -90.53 -23.79
C MET A 1 -12.36 -90.09 -22.36
N LEU A 2 -13.48 -89.51 -21.91
CA LEU A 2 -14.87 -89.46 -22.37
C LEU A 2 -15.39 -88.01 -22.24
N ARG A 3 -16.29 -87.64 -23.16
CA ARG A 3 -17.14 -86.44 -23.07
C ARG A 3 -18.31 -86.74 -22.13
N TYR A 4 -18.71 -85.77 -21.32
CA TYR A 4 -20.12 -85.56 -20.98
C TYR A 4 -20.47 -84.07 -21.06
N LYS A 5 -21.62 -83.80 -21.67
CA LYS A 5 -22.17 -82.48 -22.00
C LYS A 5 -23.47 -82.31 -21.21
N LEU A 6 -23.81 -81.04 -20.98
CA LEU A 6 -25.12 -80.44 -20.64
C LEU A 6 -25.49 -80.36 -19.15
N PRO A 7 -26.36 -79.41 -18.72
CA PRO A 7 -27.02 -78.33 -19.46
C PRO A 7 -26.83 -76.91 -18.90
N SER A 8 -27.17 -75.94 -19.75
CA SER A 8 -27.30 -74.51 -19.47
C SER A 8 -28.37 -74.19 -18.42
N CYS A 9 -28.06 -73.31 -17.47
CA CYS A 9 -29.05 -72.60 -16.65
C CYS A 9 -28.77 -71.10 -16.77
N LYS A 10 -29.60 -70.40 -17.56
CA LYS A 10 -29.58 -68.93 -17.67
C LYS A 10 -30.02 -68.35 -16.33
N LYS A 11 -29.17 -67.56 -15.68
CA LYS A 11 -29.55 -66.70 -14.56
C LYS A 11 -29.34 -65.25 -14.96
N SER A 12 -30.45 -64.56 -15.13
CA SER A 12 -30.54 -63.10 -15.23
C SER A 12 -29.93 -62.51 -13.95
N LEU A 13 -28.91 -61.67 -14.11
CA LEU A 13 -28.29 -60.93 -13.02
C LEU A 13 -28.94 -59.54 -12.99
N PRO A 14 -29.76 -59.18 -11.97
CA PRO A 14 -30.26 -57.83 -11.86
C PRO A 14 -29.10 -56.91 -11.43
N LEU A 15 -28.84 -55.89 -12.24
CA LEU A 15 -27.92 -54.80 -11.92
C LEU A 15 -28.53 -53.96 -10.78
N LEU A 16 -28.04 -54.14 -9.56
CA LEU A 16 -28.42 -53.28 -8.43
C LEU A 16 -27.58 -52.01 -8.46
N ILE A 17 -28.18 -50.90 -8.89
CA ILE A 17 -27.62 -49.55 -8.76
C ILE A 17 -27.91 -49.07 -7.34
N THR A 18 -26.92 -49.11 -6.45
CA THR A 18 -27.02 -48.50 -5.12
C THR A 18 -26.61 -47.03 -5.21
N ILE A 19 -27.58 -46.12 -5.07
CA ILE A 19 -27.33 -44.68 -4.93
C ILE A 19 -27.00 -44.42 -3.46
N ASN A 20 -25.72 -44.24 -3.13
CA ASN A 20 -25.31 -43.78 -1.80
C ASN A 20 -25.56 -42.27 -1.71
N LEU A 21 -26.61 -41.86 -1.01
CA LEU A 21 -26.87 -40.46 -0.70
C LEU A 21 -26.05 -40.07 0.53
N SER A 22 -24.77 -39.73 0.30
CA SER A 22 -23.90 -39.18 1.35
C SER A 22 -24.45 -37.81 1.76
N THR A 23 -25.05 -37.73 2.95
CA THR A 23 -25.43 -36.46 3.58
C THR A 23 -24.16 -35.68 3.90
N ILE A 24 -23.82 -34.72 3.04
CA ILE A 24 -22.76 -33.74 3.30
C ILE A 24 -23.25 -32.87 4.46
N PHE A 25 -22.67 -33.06 5.64
CA PHE A 25 -22.83 -32.14 6.76
C PHE A 25 -22.18 -30.80 6.37
N LEU A 26 -22.99 -29.84 5.94
CA LEU A 26 -22.59 -28.44 5.79
C LEU A 26 -22.46 -27.85 7.20
N LEU A 27 -21.26 -27.93 7.77
CA LEU A 27 -20.92 -27.13 8.95
C LEU A 27 -21.04 -25.64 8.55
N PRO A 28 -21.79 -24.80 9.27
CA PRO A 28 -21.77 -23.37 9.04
C PRO A 28 -20.37 -22.86 9.38
N LEU A 29 -19.56 -22.60 8.35
CA LEU A 29 -18.35 -21.81 8.48
C LEU A 29 -18.80 -20.40 8.88
N SER A 30 -18.65 -20.06 10.16
CA SER A 30 -18.82 -18.68 10.61
C SER A 30 -17.84 -17.81 9.81
N PRO A 31 -18.31 -16.74 9.13
CA PRO A 31 -17.39 -15.81 8.51
C PRO A 31 -16.52 -15.20 9.60
N SER A 32 -15.21 -15.41 9.51
CA SER A 32 -14.26 -14.63 10.32
C SER A 32 -14.35 -13.19 9.86
N LEU A 33 -14.82 -12.30 10.73
CA LEU A 33 -14.56 -10.88 10.56
C LEU A 33 -13.07 -10.69 10.83
N ALA A 34 -12.31 -10.34 9.80
CA ALA A 34 -10.95 -9.87 9.99
C ALA A 34 -11.02 -8.57 10.78
N GLU A 35 -10.61 -8.58 12.05
CA GLU A 35 -10.42 -7.36 12.83
C GLU A 35 -9.20 -6.61 12.29
N THR A 36 -9.39 -5.78 11.27
CA THR A 36 -8.39 -4.77 10.92
C THR A 36 -8.53 -3.63 11.91
N SER A 37 -7.61 -3.55 12.88
CA SER A 37 -7.44 -2.33 13.67
C SER A 37 -7.36 -1.15 12.69
N PRO A 38 -8.16 -0.10 12.86
CA PRO A 38 -8.28 0.93 11.83
C PRO A 38 -6.93 1.61 11.60
N VAL A 39 -6.59 1.84 10.32
CA VAL A 39 -5.45 2.68 9.96
C VAL A 39 -5.77 4.11 10.42
N PRO A 40 -4.87 4.78 11.17
CA PRO A 40 -5.12 6.12 11.67
C PRO A 40 -5.31 7.12 10.52
N SER A 41 -5.92 8.26 10.83
CA SER A 41 -5.95 9.39 9.89
C SER A 41 -4.52 9.91 9.65
N PRO A 42 -4.22 10.43 8.45
CA PRO A 42 -2.97 11.13 8.20
C PRO A 42 -2.79 12.30 9.18
N SER A 43 -1.54 12.67 9.48
CA SER A 43 -1.25 13.88 10.26
C SER A 43 -1.68 15.13 9.49
N ASP A 44 -2.30 16.07 10.22
CA ASP A 44 -2.72 17.39 9.74
C ASP A 44 -1.65 18.48 9.94
N ALA A 45 -0.43 18.12 10.40
CA ALA A 45 0.63 19.10 10.61
C ALA A 45 1.01 19.81 9.30
N PRO A 46 1.33 21.12 9.34
CA PRO A 46 1.68 21.86 8.13
C PRO A 46 3.00 21.36 7.52
N LEU A 47 3.16 21.58 6.20
CA LEU A 47 4.44 21.40 5.53
C LEU A 47 5.39 22.55 5.89
N GLU A 48 6.57 22.23 6.42
CA GLU A 48 7.54 23.24 6.88
C GLU A 48 8.66 23.48 5.86
N LEU A 49 8.34 24.14 4.73
CA LEU A 49 9.30 24.39 3.64
C LEU A 49 10.59 25.11 4.07
N VAL A 50 10.56 25.88 5.15
CA VAL A 50 11.74 26.57 5.70
C VAL A 50 12.85 25.58 6.12
N LEU A 51 12.47 24.35 6.51
CA LEU A 51 13.43 23.33 6.93
C LEU A 51 14.30 22.82 5.77
N LEU A 52 13.89 23.05 4.51
CA LEU A 52 14.70 22.70 3.34
C LEU A 52 15.98 23.54 3.23
N THR A 53 15.96 24.78 3.75
CA THR A 53 17.10 25.70 3.73
C THR A 53 17.73 25.89 5.11
N GLN A 54 16.95 25.71 6.18
CA GLN A 54 17.38 25.86 7.56
C GLN A 54 16.91 24.65 8.39
N PRO A 55 17.53 23.47 8.19
CA PRO A 55 17.16 22.27 8.94
C PRO A 55 17.49 22.48 10.43
N ASN A 56 16.54 22.12 11.30
CA ASN A 56 16.85 21.91 12.70
C ASN A 56 17.53 20.53 12.84
N GLY A 57 18.40 20.35 13.83
CA GLY A 57 19.24 19.14 13.95
C GLY A 57 18.50 17.81 14.11
N ALA A 58 17.16 17.81 14.23
CA ALA A 58 16.34 16.61 14.32
C ALA A 58 15.73 16.17 12.98
N VAL A 59 15.64 17.06 12.00
CA VAL A 59 14.97 16.80 10.72
C VAL A 59 15.97 16.40 9.65
N THR A 60 15.61 15.39 8.86
CA THR A 60 16.42 14.93 7.73
C THR A 60 15.85 15.52 6.45
N THR A 61 16.70 16.06 5.58
CA THR A 61 16.31 16.59 4.27
C THR A 61 17.27 16.07 3.21
N ALA A 62 16.97 16.34 1.93
CA ALA A 62 17.89 16.04 0.85
C ALA A 62 19.29 16.70 1.00
N ASN A 63 19.44 17.74 1.84
CA ASN A 63 20.70 18.46 2.04
C ASN A 63 21.42 18.09 3.34
N THR A 64 20.78 17.31 4.23
CA THR A 64 21.38 16.87 5.52
C THR A 64 21.75 15.39 5.53
N ILE A 65 21.89 14.79 4.34
CA ILE A 65 22.26 13.38 4.21
C ILE A 65 23.70 13.18 4.69
N ASN A 66 23.89 12.24 5.60
CA ASN A 66 25.21 11.79 6.01
C ASN A 66 25.76 10.78 4.98
N PRO A 67 26.81 11.10 4.21
CA PRO A 67 27.36 10.18 3.22
C PRO A 67 28.11 8.98 3.84
N GLU A 68 28.38 8.98 5.15
CA GLU A 68 29.07 7.87 5.84
C GLU A 68 28.12 6.79 6.38
N GLY A 69 26.80 6.94 6.22
CA GLY A 69 25.81 5.98 6.70
C GLY A 69 24.47 6.04 5.95
N LEU A 70 23.59 5.06 6.17
CA LEU A 70 22.23 5.09 5.62
C LEU A 70 21.44 6.23 6.29
N THR A 71 20.93 7.18 5.52
CA THR A 71 19.93 8.12 6.02
C THR A 71 18.61 7.41 6.20
N THR A 72 18.00 7.58 7.38
CA THR A 72 16.68 7.04 7.67
C THR A 72 15.62 8.13 7.52
N PRO A 73 14.56 7.92 6.73
CA PRO A 73 14.38 6.78 5.82
C PRO A 73 15.25 6.92 4.57
N SER A 74 15.61 5.79 3.96
CA SER A 74 16.51 5.74 2.79
C SER A 74 15.79 6.16 1.49
N LEU A 75 15.26 7.38 1.47
CA LEU A 75 14.53 7.96 0.34
C LEU A 75 15.45 8.63 -0.68
N TRP A 76 16.73 8.79 -0.33
CA TRP A 76 17.72 9.37 -1.23
C TRP A 76 17.85 8.60 -2.54
N TRP A 77 17.87 7.26 -2.49
CA TRP A 77 17.96 6.42 -3.69
C TRP A 77 16.75 6.57 -4.62
N GLU A 78 15.57 6.88 -4.08
CA GLU A 78 14.37 7.10 -4.90
C GLU A 78 14.29 8.49 -5.51
N LYS A 79 14.98 9.49 -4.95
CA LYS A 79 15.16 10.80 -5.59
C LYS A 79 16.12 10.68 -6.78
N GLU A 80 17.26 10.02 -6.62
CA GLU A 80 18.24 9.88 -7.70
C GLU A 80 17.69 9.07 -8.88
N ASN A 81 16.84 8.08 -8.60
CA ASN A 81 16.19 7.26 -9.63
C ASN A 81 14.78 7.74 -10.01
N SER A 82 14.35 8.94 -9.59
CA SER A 82 13.05 9.48 -10.02
C SER A 82 13.13 9.81 -11.51
N GLU A 83 12.71 8.87 -12.35
CA GLU A 83 12.88 8.85 -13.82
C GLU A 83 12.38 10.10 -14.56
N ASN A 84 11.71 11.03 -13.89
CA ASN A 84 11.13 12.21 -14.51
C ASN A 84 11.35 13.50 -13.72
N LYS A 85 12.29 13.58 -12.76
CA LYS A 85 12.41 14.75 -11.84
C LYS A 85 11.09 15.07 -11.11
N LEU A 86 10.29 14.03 -10.84
CA LEU A 86 8.99 14.18 -10.19
C LEU A 86 9.16 14.52 -8.72
N LEU A 87 10.06 13.84 -8.02
CA LEU A 87 10.40 14.13 -6.63
C LEU A 87 11.47 15.22 -6.58
N ASP A 88 11.08 16.44 -6.21
CA ASP A 88 12.00 17.58 -6.14
C ASP A 88 12.76 17.59 -4.80
N ASN A 89 12.05 17.43 -3.68
CA ASN A 89 12.61 17.49 -2.33
C ASN A 89 11.84 16.61 -1.34
N TRP A 90 12.38 16.46 -0.14
CA TRP A 90 11.72 15.74 0.94
C TRP A 90 12.19 16.22 2.31
N ILE A 91 11.34 16.05 3.32
CA ILE A 91 11.60 16.36 4.72
C ILE A 91 11.16 15.15 5.56
N GLY A 92 12.09 14.54 6.27
CA GLY A 92 11.87 13.45 7.22
C GLY A 92 11.81 13.98 8.64
N TYR A 93 10.66 13.76 9.28
CA TYR A 93 10.38 14.12 10.67
C TYR A 93 10.45 12.85 11.52
N PRO A 94 11.37 12.74 12.49
CA PRO A 94 11.36 11.64 13.43
C PRO A 94 10.10 11.68 14.30
N ALA A 95 9.73 10.53 14.86
CA ALA A 95 8.63 10.47 15.80
C ALA A 95 8.91 11.34 17.04
N ASN A 96 7.86 11.96 17.58
CA ASN A 96 7.90 12.66 18.85
C ASN A 96 6.66 12.29 19.68
N GLU A 97 6.46 12.95 20.83
CA GLU A 97 5.32 12.65 21.72
C GLU A 97 3.96 12.98 21.09
N GLN A 98 3.91 13.90 20.13
CA GLN A 98 2.69 14.41 19.52
C GLN A 98 2.35 13.69 18.21
N GLU A 99 3.37 13.29 17.44
CA GLU A 99 3.19 12.80 16.08
C GLU A 99 4.10 11.60 15.75
N PRO A 100 3.57 10.61 14.99
CA PRO A 100 4.39 9.52 14.48
C PRO A 100 5.40 10.03 13.46
N ALA A 101 6.47 9.26 13.27
CA ALA A 101 7.47 9.53 12.24
C ALA A 101 6.80 9.66 10.87
N ARG A 102 7.19 10.68 10.10
CA ARG A 102 6.64 10.93 8.77
C ARG A 102 7.66 11.54 7.82
N VAL A 103 7.40 11.37 6.54
CA VAL A 103 8.12 12.07 5.48
C VAL A 103 7.13 12.87 4.66
N ASP A 104 7.46 14.14 4.46
CA ASP A 104 6.80 14.98 3.50
C ASP A 104 7.63 15.01 2.22
N LEU A 105 7.08 14.45 1.16
CA LEU A 105 7.63 14.48 -0.20
C LEU A 105 7.13 15.74 -0.90
N ILE A 106 8.02 16.47 -1.55
CA ILE A 106 7.69 17.64 -2.36
C ILE A 106 7.91 17.29 -3.81
N VAL A 107 6.83 17.27 -4.59
CA VAL A 107 6.85 16.92 -6.01
C VAL A 107 6.75 18.15 -6.91
N ASN A 108 7.32 18.02 -8.11
CA ASN A 108 7.12 18.97 -9.17
C ASN A 108 5.65 18.97 -9.61
N GLN A 109 4.93 20.08 -9.39
CA GLN A 109 3.50 20.15 -9.70
C GLN A 109 3.20 19.98 -11.20
N GLN A 110 4.07 20.48 -12.07
CA GLN A 110 3.85 20.38 -13.51
C GLN A 110 3.84 18.92 -13.92
N ILE A 111 4.82 18.14 -13.45
CA ILE A 111 4.94 16.72 -13.77
C ILE A 111 3.83 15.91 -13.09
N TRP A 112 3.56 16.15 -11.80
CA TRP A 112 2.48 15.50 -11.07
C TRP A 112 1.10 15.68 -11.73
N SER A 113 0.85 16.86 -12.32
CA SER A 113 -0.41 17.15 -13.00
C SER A 113 -0.62 16.34 -14.28
N LEU A 114 0.46 15.87 -14.90
CA LEU A 114 0.43 15.05 -16.12
C LEU A 114 0.19 13.57 -15.81
N LEU A 115 0.53 13.13 -14.60
CA LEU A 115 0.37 11.73 -14.20
C LEU A 115 -1.10 11.34 -14.11
N ASP A 116 -1.41 10.12 -14.54
CA ASP A 116 -2.69 9.49 -14.28
C ASP A 116 -2.79 8.98 -12.82
N TYR A 117 -3.94 8.39 -12.48
CA TYR A 117 -4.16 7.86 -11.14
C TYR A 117 -3.21 6.71 -10.78
N LEU A 118 -2.95 5.79 -11.72
CA LEU A 118 -2.12 4.61 -11.48
C LEU A 118 -0.66 5.00 -11.30
N GLU A 119 -0.16 5.95 -12.09
CA GLU A 119 1.20 6.50 -11.96
C GLU A 119 1.39 7.20 -10.60
N ARG A 120 0.40 7.98 -10.15
CA ARG A 120 0.42 8.59 -8.80
C ARG A 120 0.39 7.54 -7.71
N TYR A 121 -0.44 6.52 -7.88
CA TYR A 121 -0.53 5.43 -6.93
C TYR A 121 0.77 4.66 -6.84
N ASP A 122 1.39 4.30 -7.96
CA ASP A 122 2.68 3.62 -8.00
C ASP A 122 3.76 4.44 -7.28
N PHE A 123 3.86 5.74 -7.60
CA PHE A 123 4.80 6.64 -6.93
C PHE A 123 4.61 6.67 -5.41
N VAL A 124 3.37 6.86 -4.94
CA VAL A 124 3.06 6.93 -3.50
C VAL A 124 3.29 5.58 -2.83
N ASN A 125 2.90 4.48 -3.48
CA ASN A 125 3.03 3.14 -2.94
C ASN A 125 4.50 2.71 -2.82
N ARG A 126 5.33 3.02 -3.82
CA ARG A 126 6.76 2.68 -3.82
C ARG A 126 7.50 3.41 -2.71
N LEU A 127 7.41 4.74 -2.68
CA LEU A 127 8.05 5.56 -1.65
C LEU A 127 7.49 5.29 -0.26
N GLY A 128 6.16 5.12 -0.15
CA GLY A 128 5.49 4.76 1.09
C GLY A 128 5.93 3.40 1.62
N SER A 129 6.06 2.40 0.75
CA SER A 129 6.57 1.07 1.12
C SER A 129 8.03 1.11 1.55
N SER A 130 8.84 1.98 0.95
CA SER A 130 10.23 2.20 1.34
C SER A 130 10.30 2.83 2.74
N ALA A 131 9.62 3.95 2.96
CA ALA A 131 9.58 4.66 4.24
C ALA A 131 8.96 3.82 5.39
N ARG A 132 7.96 2.99 5.08
CA ARG A 132 7.31 2.08 6.05
C ARG A 132 8.30 1.15 6.74
N LYS A 133 9.36 0.71 6.04
CA LYS A 133 10.37 -0.20 6.62
C LYS A 133 11.05 0.40 7.84
N ASP A 134 11.12 1.73 7.89
CA ASP A 134 11.72 2.51 8.97
C ASP A 134 10.67 3.09 9.94
N GLY A 135 9.39 2.72 9.80
CA GLY A 135 8.31 3.19 10.68
C GLY A 135 7.75 4.57 10.32
N TYR A 136 7.98 5.05 9.09
CA TYR A 136 7.52 6.37 8.65
C TYR A 136 6.23 6.31 7.84
N ASN A 137 5.31 7.23 8.13
CA ASN A 137 4.22 7.58 7.23
C ASN A 137 4.74 8.49 6.09
N VAL A 138 4.00 8.59 4.99
CA VAL A 138 4.35 9.50 3.87
C VAL A 138 3.20 10.41 3.53
N ARG A 139 3.52 11.66 3.23
CA ARG A 139 2.62 12.66 2.65
C ARG A 139 3.29 13.26 1.41
N VAL A 140 2.49 13.55 0.39
CA VAL A 140 2.96 14.16 -0.86
C VAL A 140 2.37 15.54 -0.99
N PHE A 141 3.22 16.53 -1.22
CA PHE A 141 2.86 17.93 -1.37
C PHE A 141 3.43 18.54 -2.65
N ASN A 142 2.84 19.64 -3.09
CA ASN A 142 3.50 20.58 -4.00
C ASN A 142 4.11 21.76 -3.23
N TYR A 143 4.83 22.64 -3.92
CA TYR A 143 5.41 23.86 -3.33
C TYR A 143 4.37 24.88 -2.84
N GLN A 144 3.11 24.80 -3.28
CA GLN A 144 1.99 25.57 -2.74
C GLN A 144 1.40 24.94 -1.47
N GLN A 145 2.05 23.92 -0.91
CA GLN A 145 1.67 23.22 0.33
C GLN A 145 0.31 22.50 0.23
N ASN A 146 -0.18 22.21 -0.97
CA ASN A 146 -1.37 21.38 -1.15
C ASN A 146 -1.01 19.93 -0.88
N LEU A 147 -1.77 19.26 0.00
CA LEU A 147 -1.67 17.81 0.20
C LEU A 147 -2.27 17.07 -0.99
N LEU A 148 -1.42 16.32 -1.70
CA LEU A 148 -1.74 15.61 -2.93
C LEU A 148 -2.02 14.13 -2.69
N ALA A 149 -1.30 13.50 -1.77
CA ALA A 149 -1.50 12.11 -1.41
C ALA A 149 -0.94 11.77 -0.04
N THR A 150 -1.37 10.64 0.52
CA THR A 150 -0.89 10.08 1.78
C THR A 150 -0.69 8.57 1.65
N TYR A 151 0.29 8.07 2.40
CA TYR A 151 0.50 6.66 2.69
C TYR A 151 0.64 6.55 4.21
N THR A 152 -0.40 6.09 4.88
CA THR A 152 -0.48 6.07 6.35
C THR A 152 -0.61 4.64 6.84
N CYS A 153 0.15 4.28 7.87
CA CYS A 153 0.21 2.93 8.41
C CYS A 153 -0.19 2.88 9.87
N ASN A 154 -0.76 1.74 10.26
CA ASN A 154 -0.89 1.32 11.65
C ASN A 154 0.27 0.38 12.01
N PHE A 155 1.33 0.95 12.57
CA PHE A 155 2.54 0.22 12.98
C PHE A 155 2.35 -0.67 14.21
N VAL A 156 1.20 -0.59 14.90
CA VAL A 156 0.88 -1.43 16.06
C VAL A 156 0.41 -2.83 15.63
N THR A 157 -0.07 -2.97 14.39
CA THR A 157 -0.60 -4.24 13.85
C THR A 157 0.48 -5.11 13.20
N SER A 158 0.29 -6.44 13.27
CA SER A 158 1.11 -7.44 12.58
C SER A 158 0.22 -8.36 11.72
N PRO A 159 0.26 -8.28 10.38
CA PRO A 159 1.11 -7.38 9.58
C PRO A 159 0.67 -5.92 9.66
N THR A 160 1.60 -4.98 9.46
CA THR A 160 1.29 -3.54 9.40
C THR A 160 0.25 -3.28 8.29
N SER A 161 -0.88 -2.72 8.67
CA SER A 161 -1.93 -2.27 7.75
C SER A 161 -1.67 -0.83 7.31
N CYS A 162 -1.76 -0.54 6.01
CA CYS A 162 -1.54 0.79 5.46
C CYS A 162 -2.65 1.20 4.50
N ARG A 163 -2.92 2.51 4.41
CA ARG A 163 -3.91 3.11 3.54
C ARG A 163 -3.26 4.19 2.69
N ILE A 164 -3.52 4.13 1.40
CA ILE A 164 -3.16 5.18 0.44
C ILE A 164 -4.39 6.04 0.18
N GLN A 165 -4.23 7.36 0.21
CA GLN A 165 -5.25 8.30 -0.25
C GLN A 165 -4.63 9.23 -1.27
N ILE A 166 -5.23 9.36 -2.45
CA ILE A 166 -4.75 10.26 -3.52
C ILE A 166 -5.84 11.29 -3.76
N ASN A 167 -5.48 12.56 -3.68
CA ASN A 167 -6.38 13.64 -4.01
C ASN A 167 -6.54 13.71 -5.54
N THR A 168 -7.75 13.45 -6.02
CA THR A 168 -8.08 13.50 -7.45
C THR A 168 -8.34 14.91 -7.95
N GLN A 169 -8.31 15.93 -7.07
CA GLN A 169 -8.43 17.32 -7.47
C GLN A 169 -7.14 17.80 -8.13
N ASN A 170 -7.01 17.52 -9.42
CA ASN A 170 -6.12 18.28 -10.28
C ASN A 170 -6.66 19.71 -10.36
N ARG A 171 -6.24 20.56 -9.41
CA ARG A 171 -6.40 22.01 -9.52
C ARG A 171 -5.43 22.56 -10.56
N LEU A 172 -5.54 22.06 -11.79
CA LEU A 172 -5.22 22.89 -12.95
C LEU A 172 -6.21 24.04 -12.88
N GLY A 173 -5.74 25.28 -12.88
CA GLY A 173 -6.51 26.50 -12.63
C GLY A 173 -7.62 26.78 -13.65
N LEU A 174 -8.61 25.91 -13.74
CA LEU A 174 -9.90 26.14 -14.34
C LEU A 174 -10.91 26.17 -13.20
N LEU A 175 -11.13 27.37 -12.66
CA LEU A 175 -12.41 27.75 -12.10
C LEU A 175 -13.47 27.42 -13.16
N ARG A 176 -14.13 26.26 -13.02
CA ARG A 176 -15.43 26.09 -13.66
C ARG A 176 -16.41 26.90 -12.81
N SER A 177 -16.61 28.15 -13.23
CA SER A 177 -17.79 28.91 -12.85
C SER A 177 -19.02 28.14 -13.32
N PHE A 178 -19.82 27.68 -12.36
CA PHE A 178 -21.24 27.41 -12.52
C PHE A 178 -21.96 28.15 -11.39
#